data_AF-A0A6P0SLG0-F1
#
_entry.id   AF-A0A6P0SLG0-F1
#
_cell.length_a   1.000
_cell.length_b   1.000
_cell.length_c   1.000
_cell.angle_alpha   90.00
_cell.angle_beta   90.00
_cell.angle_gamma   90.00
#
_symmetry.space_group_name_H-M   'P 1'
#
loop_
_entity.id
_entity.type
_entity.pdbx_description
1 polymer ?
#
loop_
_entity_poly.entity_id
_entity_poly.type
_entity_poly.pdbx_seq_one_letter_code
_entity_poly.pdbx_strand_id
1 'polypeptide(L)'
;MNKNNKIIDQFFRDGVSQGRRLLRELEPDYVSVDERDVSDLLTFVQKYATKLNYYDESNRINGDWSSFFGGDVEQMVAYINNPESFADEPSTQRQLAQPHLVLLFTFLQLLRYPQQQFKALTQRYLDFYYKEVLQLTTKEEVPDKIHGIFELAQGEEAHLINKGTLLSAGQDSQGVNINYATDEDIVVNQAQVASIKTLFVEKNYIGLEVV
;
A
#
# COMPACT_ATOMS: atom_id res chain seq x y z
N MET A 1 -11.34 -39.67 -26.42
CA MET A 1 -10.40 -38.54 -26.25
C MET A 1 -11.22 -37.29 -25.98
N ASN A 2 -11.48 -36.96 -24.72
CA ASN A 2 -12.11 -35.68 -24.35
C ASN A 2 -11.09 -34.89 -23.53
N LYS A 3 -10.70 -33.73 -24.05
CA LYS A 3 -9.58 -32.92 -23.57
C LYS A 3 -10.02 -32.11 -22.34
N ASN A 4 -9.29 -32.30 -21.25
CA ASN A 4 -8.90 -31.29 -20.24
C ASN A 4 -9.69 -29.97 -20.25
N ASN A 5 -10.85 -29.95 -19.58
CA ASN A 5 -11.31 -28.71 -18.96
C ASN A 5 -10.53 -28.53 -17.65
N LYS A 6 -9.34 -27.93 -17.77
CA LYS A 6 -8.65 -27.31 -16.65
C LYS A 6 -9.62 -26.26 -16.08
N ILE A 7 -10.10 -26.47 -14.86
CA ILE A 7 -10.83 -25.46 -14.12
C ILE A 7 -9.80 -24.38 -13.77
N ILE A 8 -9.78 -23.27 -14.51
CA ILE A 8 -8.82 -22.15 -14.34
C ILE A 8 -9.42 -20.99 -13.55
N ASP A 9 -10.42 -21.25 -12.72
CA ASP A 9 -10.97 -20.23 -11.80
C ASP A 9 -11.05 -20.82 -10.40
N GLN A 10 -9.87 -21.07 -9.82
CA GLN A 10 -9.75 -21.13 -8.38
C GLN A 10 -9.88 -19.70 -7.86
N PHE A 11 -11.12 -19.23 -7.74
CA PHE A 11 -11.43 -18.02 -6.99
C PHE A 11 -10.91 -18.22 -5.57
N PHE A 12 -9.71 -17.71 -5.29
CA PHE A 12 -9.25 -17.45 -3.94
C PHE A 12 -10.25 -16.44 -3.34
N ARG A 13 -11.31 -16.96 -2.74
CA ARG A 13 -12.21 -16.17 -1.88
C ARG A 13 -11.49 -15.97 -0.58
N ASP A 14 -10.52 -15.07 -0.61
CA ASP A 14 -9.97 -14.49 0.60
C ASP A 14 -11.03 -13.51 1.16
N GLY A 15 -12.06 -14.07 1.79
CA GLY A 15 -13.13 -13.32 2.45
C GLY A 15 -12.74 -12.82 3.84
N VAL A 16 -11.56 -13.20 4.32
CA VAL A 16 -11.07 -12.91 5.67
C VAL A 16 -9.92 -11.91 5.68
N SER A 17 -9.12 -11.81 4.61
CA SER A 17 -8.08 -10.79 4.49
C SER A 17 -8.68 -9.38 4.50
N GLN A 18 -8.34 -8.68 5.56
CA GLN A 18 -8.66 -7.28 5.79
C GLN A 18 -7.63 -6.34 5.17
N GLY A 19 -6.64 -6.86 4.43
CA GLY A 19 -5.55 -6.05 3.87
C GLY A 19 -6.06 -4.91 2.97
N ARG A 20 -7.23 -5.09 2.33
CA ARG A 20 -7.90 -4.07 1.51
C ARG A 20 -8.80 -3.09 2.29
N ARG A 21 -8.91 -3.22 3.62
CA ARG A 21 -9.65 -2.28 4.49
C ARG A 21 -8.76 -1.23 5.16
N LEU A 22 -7.46 -1.24 4.89
CA LEU A 22 -6.61 -0.12 5.30
C LEU A 22 -7.07 1.12 4.54
N LEU A 23 -7.65 2.08 5.24
CA LEU A 23 -8.01 3.37 4.67
C LEU A 23 -6.71 4.09 4.35
N ARG A 24 -6.54 4.50 3.09
CA ARG A 24 -5.36 5.24 2.65
C ARG A 24 -5.20 6.53 3.44
N GLU A 25 -6.32 7.10 3.89
CA GLU A 25 -6.42 8.29 4.73
C GLU A 25 -5.73 8.16 6.10
N LEU A 26 -5.48 6.93 6.55
CA LEU A 26 -4.78 6.63 7.80
C LEU A 26 -3.29 6.39 7.60
N GLU A 27 -2.79 6.41 6.37
CA GLU A 27 -1.36 6.33 6.12
C GLU A 27 -0.68 7.65 6.53
N PRO A 28 0.45 7.61 7.23
CA PRO A 28 1.13 8.82 7.71
C PRO A 28 1.61 9.77 6.62
N ASP A 29 1.81 9.27 5.40
CA ASP A 29 2.21 10.04 4.23
C ASP A 29 1.02 10.44 3.34
N TYR A 30 -0.22 10.13 3.74
CA TYR A 30 -1.43 10.52 3.02
C TYR A 30 -1.60 12.04 2.93
N VAL A 31 -1.33 12.75 4.02
CA VAL A 31 -1.30 14.21 4.07
C VAL A 31 0.06 14.63 4.60
N SER A 32 0.73 15.52 3.90
CA SER A 32 1.94 16.17 4.40
C SER A 32 1.63 17.59 4.86
N VAL A 33 2.34 18.08 5.88
CA VAL A 33 2.19 19.47 6.35
C VAL A 33 2.58 20.48 5.27
N ASP A 34 3.54 20.12 4.42
CA ASP A 34 3.93 20.86 3.22
C ASP A 34 4.01 19.87 2.06
N GLU A 35 3.13 20.04 1.07
CA GLU A 35 3.02 19.17 -0.12
C GLU A 35 3.71 19.77 -1.35
N ARG A 36 4.27 20.98 -1.23
CA ARG A 36 4.91 21.66 -2.36
C ARG A 36 6.16 20.91 -2.78
N ASP A 37 6.22 20.58 -4.06
CA ASP A 37 7.42 20.01 -4.66
C ASP A 37 8.43 21.11 -5.05
N VAL A 38 9.57 20.69 -5.61
CA VAL A 38 10.62 21.63 -6.05
C VAL A 38 10.12 22.53 -7.19
N SER A 39 9.24 22.02 -8.06
CA SER A 39 8.65 22.77 -9.17
C SER A 39 7.70 23.86 -8.65
N ASP A 40 6.86 23.53 -7.67
CA ASP A 40 5.97 24.46 -6.99
C ASP A 40 6.75 25.57 -6.30
N LEU A 41 7.85 25.22 -5.63
CA LEU A 41 8.71 26.17 -4.94
C LEU A 41 9.44 27.09 -5.93
N LEU A 42 9.96 26.56 -7.04
CA LEU A 42 10.57 27.37 -8.10
C LEU A 42 9.55 28.31 -8.74
N THR A 43 8.37 27.80 -9.06
CA THR A 43 7.25 28.59 -9.60
C THR A 43 6.84 29.68 -8.62
N PHE A 44 6.79 29.37 -7.32
CA PHE A 44 6.52 30.33 -6.26
C PHE A 44 7.59 31.42 -6.21
N VAL A 45 8.88 31.06 -6.24
CA VAL A 45 10.00 32.03 -6.23
C VAL A 45 9.92 32.95 -7.45
N GLN A 46 9.70 32.42 -8.65
CA GLN A 46 9.56 33.21 -9.88
C GLN A 46 8.39 34.19 -9.77
N LYS A 47 7.22 33.73 -9.30
CA LYS A 47 6.04 34.59 -9.08
C LYS A 47 6.30 35.65 -8.01
N TYR A 48 6.95 35.28 -6.92
CA TYR A 48 7.25 36.18 -5.81
C TYR A 48 8.24 37.27 -6.21
N ALA A 49 9.24 36.92 -7.03
CA ALA A 49 10.24 37.86 -7.53
C ALA A 49 9.63 39.03 -8.34
N THR A 50 8.52 38.81 -9.05
CA THR A 50 7.77 39.87 -9.75
C THR A 50 7.15 40.92 -8.83
N LYS A 51 7.05 40.61 -7.53
CA LYS A 51 6.47 41.51 -6.51
C LYS A 51 7.53 42.33 -5.79
N LEU A 52 8.81 42.07 -6.06
CA LEU A 52 9.93 42.73 -5.41
C LEU A 52 10.55 43.75 -6.36
N ASN A 53 10.61 45.02 -5.94
CA ASN A 53 11.31 46.06 -6.70
C ASN A 53 12.81 45.76 -6.74
N TYR A 54 13.40 45.85 -7.92
CA TYR A 54 14.85 45.86 -8.09
C TYR A 54 15.35 47.31 -8.07
N TYR A 55 16.41 47.57 -7.31
CA TYR A 55 17.05 48.88 -7.22
C TYR A 55 18.43 48.81 -7.88
N ASP A 56 18.70 49.75 -8.78
CA ASP A 56 20.02 49.87 -9.42
C ASP A 56 21.09 50.46 -8.48
N GLU A 57 22.32 50.58 -8.97
CA GLU A 57 23.46 51.14 -8.21
C GLU A 57 23.25 52.60 -7.79
N SER A 58 22.32 53.31 -8.44
CA SER A 58 21.93 54.68 -8.09
C SER A 58 20.72 54.73 -7.14
N ASN A 59 20.32 53.58 -6.59
CA ASN A 59 19.17 53.39 -5.71
C ASN A 59 17.83 53.79 -6.37
N ARG A 60 17.70 53.59 -7.68
CA ARG A 60 16.47 53.84 -8.43
C ARG A 60 15.79 52.53 -8.78
N ILE A 61 14.46 52.51 -8.76
CA ILE A 61 13.68 51.34 -9.16
C ILE A 61 13.93 51.08 -10.65
N ASN A 62 14.41 49.88 -10.97
CA ASN A 62 14.71 49.42 -12.32
C ASN A 62 14.13 48.02 -12.54
N GLY A 63 12.81 47.95 -12.60
CA GLY A 63 12.09 46.67 -12.75
C GLY A 63 11.98 45.88 -11.44
N ASP A 64 12.03 44.56 -11.57
CA ASP A 64 11.82 43.60 -10.48
C ASP A 64 12.90 42.52 -10.45
N TRP A 65 12.82 41.61 -9.47
CA TRP A 65 13.79 40.53 -9.31
C TRP A 65 13.53 39.33 -10.23
N SER A 66 12.53 39.35 -11.12
CA SER A 66 12.16 38.18 -11.94
C SER A 66 13.28 37.73 -12.87
N SER A 67 14.07 38.67 -13.40
CA SER A 67 15.21 38.36 -14.29
C SER A 67 16.31 37.56 -13.59
N PHE A 68 16.39 37.65 -12.26
CA PHE A 68 17.37 36.93 -11.44
C PHE A 68 17.01 35.45 -11.25
N PHE A 69 15.74 35.09 -11.38
CA PHE A 69 15.23 33.72 -11.24
C PHE A 69 14.58 33.20 -12.52
N GLY A 70 14.86 33.87 -13.64
CA GLY A 70 14.29 33.54 -14.94
C GLY A 70 14.81 32.20 -15.47
N GLY A 71 14.01 31.59 -16.34
CA GLY A 71 14.32 30.31 -16.98
C GLY A 71 13.18 29.32 -16.85
N ASP A 72 13.34 28.19 -17.53
CA ASP A 72 12.35 27.13 -17.56
C ASP A 72 12.41 26.26 -16.30
N VAL A 73 11.28 26.11 -15.62
CA VAL A 73 11.19 25.36 -14.35
C VAL A 73 11.50 23.88 -14.58
N GLU A 74 11.09 23.30 -15.71
CA GLU A 74 11.36 21.89 -16.00
C GLU A 74 12.86 21.65 -16.16
N GLN A 75 13.57 22.51 -16.90
CA GLN A 75 15.03 22.46 -17.01
C GLN A 75 15.74 22.65 -15.66
N MET A 76 15.26 23.58 -14.83
CA MET A 76 15.82 23.78 -13.49
C MET A 76 15.65 22.54 -12.61
N VAL A 77 14.46 21.93 -12.60
CA VAL A 77 14.19 20.70 -11.85
C VAL A 77 15.05 19.55 -12.35
N ALA A 78 15.18 19.39 -13.67
CA ALA A 78 16.05 18.38 -14.27
C ALA A 78 17.51 18.58 -13.84
N TYR A 79 18.01 19.81 -13.87
CA TYR A 79 19.37 20.14 -13.44
C TYR A 79 19.61 19.89 -11.96
N ILE A 80 18.64 20.22 -11.09
CA ILE A 80 18.71 19.93 -9.64
C ILE A 80 18.86 18.42 -9.38
N ASN A 81 18.18 17.58 -10.17
CA ASN A 81 18.20 16.13 -9.98
C ASN A 81 19.42 15.47 -10.63
N ASN A 82 19.83 15.94 -11.81
CA ASN A 82 20.98 15.39 -12.53
C ASN A 82 21.69 16.49 -13.36
N PRO A 83 22.67 17.21 -12.79
CA PRO A 83 23.42 18.22 -13.52
C PRO A 83 24.18 17.69 -14.75
N GLU A 84 24.58 16.41 -14.74
CA GLU A 84 25.35 15.78 -15.81
C GLU A 84 24.53 15.56 -17.09
N SER A 85 23.18 15.53 -17.00
CA SER A 85 22.33 15.37 -18.20
C SER A 85 22.42 16.54 -19.17
N PHE A 86 23.02 17.67 -18.75
CA PHE A 86 23.22 18.86 -19.56
C PHE A 86 24.64 18.98 -20.14
N ALA A 87 25.49 17.95 -20.00
CA ALA A 87 26.87 17.97 -20.50
C ALA A 87 26.95 18.20 -22.03
N ASP A 88 25.97 17.70 -22.78
CA ASP A 88 25.89 17.85 -24.24
C ASP A 88 25.32 19.21 -24.70
N GLU A 89 24.81 20.04 -23.76
CA GLU A 89 24.19 21.35 -24.02
C GLU A 89 24.91 22.49 -23.25
N PRO A 90 26.09 22.94 -23.71
CA PRO A 90 26.96 23.82 -22.93
C PRO A 90 26.36 25.20 -22.62
N SER A 91 25.49 25.71 -23.50
CA SER A 91 24.78 26.98 -23.32
C SER A 91 23.79 26.92 -22.15
N THR A 92 22.94 25.91 -22.16
CA THR A 92 21.93 25.65 -21.12
C THR A 92 22.60 25.33 -19.80
N GLN A 93 23.65 24.48 -19.82
CA GLN A 93 24.43 24.18 -18.62
C GLN A 93 25.03 25.44 -17.99
N ARG A 94 25.60 26.35 -18.80
CA ARG A 94 26.17 27.60 -18.29
C ARG A 94 25.10 28.53 -17.69
N GLN A 95 23.89 28.54 -18.25
CA GLN A 95 22.78 29.32 -17.70
C GLN A 95 22.33 28.77 -16.34
N LEU A 96 22.14 27.46 -16.23
CA LEU A 96 21.70 26.81 -14.99
C LEU A 96 22.80 26.76 -13.91
N ALA A 97 24.07 26.73 -14.31
CA ALA A 97 25.22 26.75 -13.41
C ALA A 97 25.59 28.15 -12.89
N GLN A 98 24.78 29.18 -13.15
CA GLN A 98 25.03 30.50 -12.60
C GLN A 98 25.03 30.47 -11.07
N PRO A 99 26.00 31.10 -10.38
CA PRO A 99 26.20 30.94 -8.93
C PRO A 99 24.95 31.19 -8.09
N HIS A 100 24.12 32.15 -8.48
CA HIS A 100 22.90 32.48 -7.76
C HIS A 100 21.81 31.42 -7.91
N LEU A 101 21.68 30.81 -9.09
CA LEU A 101 20.75 29.70 -9.31
C LEU A 101 21.23 28.46 -8.57
N VAL A 102 22.52 28.14 -8.62
CA VAL A 102 23.09 27.02 -7.87
C VAL A 102 22.89 27.20 -6.36
N LEU A 103 23.03 28.42 -5.84
CA LEU A 103 22.72 28.71 -4.44
C LEU A 103 21.24 28.47 -4.11
N LEU A 104 20.32 28.90 -4.98
CA LEU A 104 18.89 28.61 -4.81
C LEU A 104 18.62 27.10 -4.87
N PHE A 105 19.18 26.40 -5.85
CA PHE A 105 19.01 24.96 -6.06
C PHE A 105 19.49 24.16 -4.86
N THR A 106 20.67 24.49 -4.34
CA THR A 106 21.21 23.86 -3.12
C THR A 106 20.34 24.16 -1.90
N PHE A 107 19.85 25.39 -1.75
CA PHE A 107 18.88 25.72 -0.70
C PHE A 107 17.61 24.86 -0.80
N LEU A 108 17.02 24.73 -1.99
CA LEU A 108 15.82 23.92 -2.22
C LEU A 108 16.07 22.43 -1.94
N GLN A 109 17.25 21.92 -2.27
CA GLN A 109 17.64 20.54 -1.91
C GLN A 109 17.73 20.37 -0.39
N LEU A 110 18.34 21.32 0.32
CA LEU A 110 18.44 21.29 1.78
C LEU A 110 17.08 21.42 2.47
N LEU A 111 16.13 22.14 1.86
CA LEU A 111 14.77 22.30 2.39
C LEU A 111 13.99 20.97 2.43
N ARG A 112 14.40 19.96 1.65
CA ARG A 112 13.74 18.64 1.64
C ARG A 112 13.89 17.88 2.95
N TYR A 113 14.99 18.09 3.70
CA TYR A 113 15.22 17.41 4.98
C TYR A 113 14.19 17.79 6.07
N PRO A 114 13.95 19.07 6.38
CA PRO A 114 12.90 19.44 7.32
C PRO A 114 11.50 19.09 6.79
N GLN A 115 11.25 19.15 5.48
CA GLN A 115 9.97 18.68 4.91
C GLN A 115 9.71 17.20 5.19
N GLN A 116 10.74 16.35 5.11
CA GLN A 116 10.62 14.93 5.48
C GLN A 116 10.30 14.72 6.97
N GLN A 117 10.78 15.60 7.86
CA GLN A 117 10.46 15.52 9.28
C GLN A 117 8.97 15.76 9.57
N PHE A 118 8.27 16.50 8.71
CA PHE A 118 6.82 16.66 8.84
C PHE A 118 6.05 15.35 8.62
N LYS A 119 6.56 14.40 7.82
CA LYS A 119 5.95 13.07 7.69
C LYS A 119 6.00 12.27 9.00
N ALA A 120 7.06 12.46 9.79
CA ALA A 120 7.15 11.84 11.11
C ALA A 120 6.18 12.50 12.11
N LEU A 121 5.85 13.79 11.91
CA LEU A 121 4.89 14.48 12.75
C LEU A 121 3.47 13.96 12.54
N THR A 122 3.05 13.72 11.29
CA THR A 122 1.72 13.16 10.98
C THR A 122 1.56 11.76 11.55
N GLN A 123 2.57 10.88 11.40
CA GLN A 123 2.55 9.56 12.06
C GLN A 123 2.40 9.67 13.58
N ARG A 124 3.21 10.52 14.23
CA ARG A 124 3.14 10.72 15.69
C ARG A 124 1.78 11.24 16.14
N TYR A 125 1.17 12.13 15.37
CA TYR A 125 -0.16 12.65 15.68
C TYR A 125 -1.23 11.57 15.54
N LEU A 126 -1.18 10.74 14.49
CA LEU A 126 -2.10 9.61 14.32
C LEU A 126 -1.96 8.60 15.46
N ASP A 127 -0.73 8.23 15.81
CA ASP A 127 -0.45 7.35 16.94
C ASP A 127 -0.98 7.93 18.26
N PHE A 128 -0.69 9.20 18.55
CA PHE A 128 -1.20 9.89 19.72
C PHE A 128 -2.73 9.87 19.77
N TYR A 129 -3.39 10.26 18.68
CA TYR A 129 -4.84 10.35 18.64
C TYR A 129 -5.52 8.98 18.77
N TYR A 130 -5.06 7.98 18.00
CA TYR A 130 -5.71 6.67 18.00
C TYR A 130 -5.31 5.79 19.20
N LYS A 131 -4.05 5.82 19.65
CA LYS A 131 -3.56 4.96 20.74
C LYS A 131 -3.65 5.61 22.12
N GLU A 132 -3.39 6.90 22.25
CA GLU A 132 -3.37 7.56 23.57
C GLU A 132 -4.72 8.22 23.90
N VAL A 133 -5.32 8.96 22.96
CA VAL A 133 -6.60 9.65 23.19
C VAL A 133 -7.78 8.69 23.07
N LEU A 134 -7.89 7.96 21.96
CA LEU A 134 -8.99 7.01 21.72
C LEU A 134 -8.74 5.63 22.34
N GLN A 135 -7.51 5.32 22.75
CA GLN A 135 -7.14 4.04 23.35
C GLN A 135 -7.51 2.84 22.49
N LEU A 136 -7.44 2.99 21.17
CA LEU A 136 -7.61 1.87 20.25
C LEU A 136 -6.43 0.91 20.40
N THR A 137 -6.74 -0.35 20.60
CA THR A 137 -5.77 -1.44 20.60
C THR A 137 -5.81 -2.16 19.26
N THR A 138 -4.64 -2.59 18.77
CA THR A 138 -4.57 -3.50 17.64
C THR A 138 -5.37 -4.75 17.96
N LYS A 139 -6.18 -5.21 16.99
CA LYS A 139 -6.92 -6.45 17.16
C LYS A 139 -5.92 -7.61 17.19
N GLU A 140 -6.06 -8.48 18.18
CA GLU A 140 -5.26 -9.69 18.31
C GLU A 140 -5.36 -10.55 17.05
N GLU A 141 -4.25 -11.24 16.75
CA GLU A 141 -4.20 -12.21 15.67
C GLU A 141 -5.17 -13.36 15.97
N VAL A 142 -6.01 -13.70 14.99
CA VAL A 142 -6.91 -14.85 15.08
C VAL A 142 -6.29 -15.96 14.23
N PRO A 143 -5.95 -17.12 14.82
CA PRO A 143 -5.39 -18.23 14.05
C PRO A 143 -6.38 -18.73 13.00
N ASP A 144 -5.85 -19.08 11.84
CA ASP A 144 -6.64 -19.70 10.77
C ASP A 144 -7.10 -21.10 11.17
N LYS A 145 -8.26 -21.51 10.62
CA LYS A 145 -8.82 -22.85 10.81
C LYS A 145 -8.96 -23.54 9.46
N ILE A 146 -8.58 -24.81 9.41
CA ILE A 146 -8.69 -25.66 8.22
C ILE A 146 -9.43 -26.96 8.55
N HIS A 147 -10.02 -27.58 7.54
CA HIS A 147 -10.57 -28.92 7.66
C HIS A 147 -9.52 -29.95 7.21
N GLY A 148 -9.12 -30.84 8.12
CA GLY A 148 -8.29 -32.00 7.82
C GLY A 148 -9.15 -33.23 7.55
N ILE A 149 -8.83 -33.97 6.49
CA ILE A 149 -9.43 -35.28 6.22
C ILE A 149 -8.38 -36.34 6.56
N PHE A 150 -8.76 -37.32 7.37
CA PHE A 150 -7.90 -38.43 7.77
C PHE A 150 -8.34 -39.71 7.08
N GLU A 151 -7.37 -40.46 6.59
CA GLU A 151 -7.57 -41.81 6.06
C GLU A 151 -6.79 -42.81 6.91
N LEU A 152 -7.40 -43.94 7.22
CA LEU A 152 -6.75 -45.01 7.97
C LEU A 152 -5.78 -45.79 7.08
N ALA A 153 -4.64 -46.16 7.65
CA ALA A 153 -3.72 -47.09 7.02
C ALA A 153 -4.33 -48.50 6.92
N GLN A 154 -3.83 -49.28 5.97
CA GLN A 154 -4.34 -50.63 5.71
C GLN A 154 -4.10 -51.54 6.93
N GLY A 155 -5.19 -52.05 7.53
CA GLY A 155 -5.14 -52.99 8.66
C GLY A 155 -5.66 -52.45 9.99
N GLU A 156 -6.00 -51.16 10.09
CA GLU A 156 -6.64 -50.59 11.30
C GLU A 156 -8.15 -50.38 11.10
N GLU A 157 -8.96 -50.75 12.10
CA GLU A 157 -10.43 -50.56 12.07
C GLU A 157 -10.85 -49.17 12.58
N ALA A 158 -10.15 -48.66 13.59
CA ALA A 158 -10.37 -47.34 14.16
C ALA A 158 -9.09 -46.80 14.83
N HIS A 159 -8.90 -45.49 14.79
CA HIS A 159 -7.78 -44.80 15.42
C HIS A 159 -8.24 -43.53 16.15
N LEU A 160 -7.79 -43.32 17.39
CA LEU A 160 -8.07 -42.11 18.16
C LEU A 160 -7.00 -41.06 17.90
N ILE A 161 -7.43 -39.90 17.42
CA ILE A 161 -6.61 -38.69 17.30
C ILE A 161 -6.99 -37.78 18.47
N ASN A 162 -6.04 -37.54 19.37
CA ASN A 162 -6.27 -36.62 20.48
C ASN A 162 -6.30 -35.17 20.00
N LYS A 163 -7.01 -34.32 20.73
CA LYS A 163 -6.93 -32.87 20.64
C LYS A 163 -5.48 -32.41 20.84
N GLY A 164 -5.05 -31.44 20.04
CA GLY A 164 -3.69 -30.93 20.08
C GLY A 164 -2.69 -31.74 19.26
N THR A 165 -3.14 -32.75 18.50
CA THR A 165 -2.27 -33.48 17.57
C THR A 165 -1.78 -32.53 16.49
N LEU A 166 -0.46 -32.43 16.33
CA LEU A 166 0.16 -31.50 15.38
C LEU A 166 0.17 -32.07 13.97
N LEU A 167 -0.33 -31.28 13.01
CA LEU A 167 -0.39 -31.57 11.60
C LEU A 167 0.51 -30.57 10.86
N SER A 168 1.51 -31.08 10.15
CA SER A 168 2.41 -30.23 9.36
C SER A 168 1.71 -29.79 8.06
N ALA A 169 1.72 -28.49 7.80
CA ALA A 169 1.14 -27.87 6.60
C ALA A 169 2.20 -27.23 5.70
N GLY A 170 3.45 -27.70 5.77
CA GLY A 170 4.56 -27.17 4.99
C GLY A 170 5.25 -25.98 5.65
N GLN A 171 5.79 -25.07 4.85
CA GLN A 171 6.54 -23.90 5.29
C GLN A 171 5.91 -22.61 4.77
N ASP A 172 6.03 -21.54 5.53
CA ASP A 172 5.65 -20.19 5.09
C ASP A 172 6.68 -19.60 4.11
N SER A 173 6.43 -18.36 3.66
CA SER A 173 7.32 -17.64 2.75
C SER A 173 8.69 -17.28 3.35
N GLN A 174 8.86 -17.42 4.67
CA GLN A 174 10.10 -17.19 5.41
C GLN A 174 10.82 -18.51 5.76
N GLY A 175 10.27 -19.66 5.37
CA GLY A 175 10.82 -20.98 5.67
C GLY A 175 10.48 -21.53 7.06
N VAL A 176 9.55 -20.92 7.78
CA VAL A 176 9.07 -21.38 9.08
C VAL A 176 8.00 -22.46 8.88
N ASN A 177 8.12 -23.58 9.58
CA ASN A 177 7.15 -24.67 9.49
C ASN A 177 5.79 -24.23 10.05
N ILE A 178 4.73 -24.41 9.27
CA ILE A 178 3.35 -24.16 9.67
C ILE A 178 2.80 -25.45 10.25
N ASN A 179 2.38 -25.42 11.51
CA ASN A 179 1.75 -26.55 12.19
C ASN A 179 0.33 -26.16 12.62
N TYR A 180 -0.63 -27.03 12.31
CA TYR A 180 -1.99 -26.95 12.84
C TYR A 180 -2.16 -27.95 13.97
N ALA A 181 -3.07 -27.67 14.89
CA ALA A 181 -3.43 -28.59 15.96
C ALA A 181 -4.90 -29.00 15.80
N THR A 182 -5.20 -30.27 16.04
CA THR A 182 -6.60 -30.72 16.14
C THR A 182 -7.31 -30.01 17.31
N ASP A 183 -8.53 -29.56 17.09
CA ASP A 183 -9.32 -28.80 18.07
C ASP A 183 -10.11 -29.69 19.04
N GLU A 184 -10.35 -30.94 18.66
CA GLU A 184 -11.07 -31.96 19.44
C GLU A 184 -10.47 -33.37 19.30
N ASP A 185 -10.93 -34.28 20.16
CA ASP A 185 -10.62 -35.71 20.08
C ASP A 185 -11.52 -36.36 19.01
N ILE A 186 -10.92 -37.04 18.03
CA ILE A 186 -11.65 -37.65 16.91
C ILE A 186 -11.28 -39.13 16.79
N VAL A 187 -12.28 -40.01 16.76
CA VAL A 187 -12.08 -41.43 16.40
C VAL A 187 -12.33 -41.61 14.91
N VAL A 188 -11.26 -41.78 14.15
CA VAL A 188 -11.32 -42.04 12.71
C VAL A 188 -11.59 -43.52 12.48
N ASN A 189 -12.56 -43.87 11.65
CA ASN A 189 -12.91 -45.25 11.29
C ASN A 189 -12.96 -45.42 9.76
N GLN A 190 -13.28 -46.62 9.28
CA GLN A 190 -13.36 -46.93 7.85
C GLN A 190 -14.65 -46.44 7.15
N ALA A 191 -15.51 -45.67 7.83
CA ALA A 191 -16.76 -45.21 7.24
C ALA A 191 -16.52 -44.14 6.18
N GLN A 192 -17.11 -44.35 4.99
CA GLN A 192 -17.05 -43.40 3.88
C GLN A 192 -18.46 -43.00 3.45
N VAL A 193 -18.62 -41.76 3.00
CA VAL A 193 -19.89 -41.27 2.47
C VAL A 193 -20.15 -41.91 1.11
N ALA A 194 -20.98 -42.95 1.06
CA ALA A 194 -21.24 -43.71 -0.16
C ALA A 194 -22.10 -42.95 -1.19
N SER A 195 -23.11 -42.19 -0.74
CA SER A 195 -23.90 -41.33 -1.63
C SER A 195 -24.65 -40.26 -0.83
N ILE A 196 -24.74 -39.05 -1.37
CA ILE A 196 -25.62 -37.99 -0.88
C ILE A 196 -26.73 -37.81 -1.91
N LYS A 197 -28.00 -37.90 -1.49
CA LYS A 197 -29.17 -37.74 -2.36
C LYS A 197 -30.07 -36.65 -1.81
N THR A 198 -30.50 -35.73 -2.67
CA THR A 198 -31.45 -34.67 -2.31
C THR A 198 -32.79 -34.97 -2.97
N LEU A 199 -33.87 -34.98 -2.18
CA LEU A 199 -35.23 -35.09 -2.68
C LEU A 199 -35.86 -33.70 -2.73
N PHE A 200 -36.23 -33.25 -3.93
CA PHE A 200 -37.03 -32.04 -4.14
C PHE A 200 -38.46 -32.46 -4.47
N VAL A 201 -39.43 -31.98 -3.70
CA VAL A 201 -40.86 -32.25 -3.93
C VAL A 201 -41.55 -30.95 -4.30
N GLU A 202 -41.94 -30.82 -5.57
CA GLU A 202 -42.76 -29.72 -6.07
C GLU A 202 -44.25 -30.09 -5.92
N LYS A 203 -45.00 -29.30 -5.14
CA LYS A 203 -46.44 -29.47 -4.97
C LYS A 203 -47.20 -28.43 -5.78
N ASN A 204 -47.84 -28.86 -6.86
CA ASN A 204 -48.75 -28.02 -7.62
C ASN A 204 -50.17 -28.14 -7.06
N TYR A 205 -50.70 -27.03 -6.54
CA TYR A 205 -52.10 -26.92 -6.12
C TYR A 205 -52.94 -26.54 -7.34
N ILE A 206 -53.73 -27.48 -7.85
CA ILE A 206 -54.69 -27.22 -8.92
C ILE A 206 -55.99 -26.76 -8.27
N GLY A 207 -56.26 -25.45 -8.30
CA GLY A 207 -57.56 -24.88 -7.94
C GLY A 207 -58.51 -24.91 -9.14
N LEU A 208 -59.80 -25.18 -8.91
CA LEU A 208 -60.84 -25.03 -9.93
C LEU A 208 -61.22 -23.55 -10.03
N GLU A 209 -60.85 -22.88 -11.12
CA GLU A 209 -61.45 -21.59 -11.49
C GLU A 209 -62.90 -21.82 -11.94
N VAL A 210 -63.84 -21.23 -11.21
CA VAL A 210 -65.26 -21.18 -11.59
C VAL A 210 -65.43 -20.06 -12.61
N VAL A 211 -65.91 -20.45 -13.81
CA VAL A 211 -66.25 -19.60 -14.97
C VAL A 211 -67.35 -18.60 -14.64
#